data_AF-A0AAW2TAF0-F1
#
_entry.id   AF-A0AAW2TAF0-F1
#
_cell.length_a   1.000
_cell.length_b   1.000
_cell.length_c   1.000
_cell.angle_alpha   90.00
_cell.angle_beta   90.00
_cell.angle_gamma   90.00
#
_symmetry.space_group_name_H-M   'P 1'
#
loop_
_entity.id
_entity.type
_entity.pdbx_description
1 polymer ?
#
loop_
_entity_poly.entity_id
_entity_poly.type
_entity_poly.pdbx_seq_one_letter_code
_entity_poly.pdbx_strand_id
1 'polypeptide(L)'
;MWDKLWELGQPLSMPWLILDHPDFIATIDEGWSLNVEGTPQFILCKKLKALKSSLKAFNSLHYSHILVRAKEADLALQDAQLHFESNPGDAAVWDSLGNLRNKVVFLAEAERHFYYQKKIHFLK
;
A
#
# COMPACT_ATOMS: atom_id res chain seq x y z
N MET A 1 13.10 -16.88 0.51
CA MET A 1 13.92 -15.65 0.32
C MET A 1 13.49 -14.58 1.31
N TRP A 2 12.18 -14.37 1.45
CA TRP A 2 11.57 -13.49 2.46
C TRP A 2 11.81 -13.96 3.91
N ASP A 3 11.93 -15.27 4.14
CA ASP A 3 12.26 -15.83 5.47
C ASP A 3 13.66 -15.45 5.96
N LYS A 4 14.61 -15.17 5.05
CA LYS A 4 15.97 -14.74 5.43
C LYS A 4 16.03 -13.26 5.83
N LEU A 5 15.03 -12.46 5.44
CA LEU A 5 14.93 -11.05 5.87
C LEU A 5 14.39 -10.92 7.30
N TRP A 6 13.74 -11.97 7.83
CA TRP A 6 13.24 -12.08 9.20
C TRP A 6 14.36 -12.01 10.25
N GLU A 7 15.57 -12.46 9.91
CA GLU A 7 16.71 -12.55 10.82
C GLU A 7 17.45 -11.21 11.02
N LEU A 8 17.18 -10.18 10.20
CA LEU A 8 17.89 -8.88 10.23
C LEU A 8 17.26 -7.80 11.13
N GLY A 9 16.41 -8.20 12.08
CA GLY A 9 16.19 -7.42 13.31
C GLY A 9 15.02 -6.44 13.35
N GLN A 10 14.21 -6.28 12.30
CA GLN A 10 12.85 -5.73 12.41
C GLN A 10 11.98 -6.27 11.26
N PRO A 11 10.76 -6.77 11.53
CA PRO A 11 9.88 -7.20 10.46
C PRO A 11 9.50 -5.96 9.64
N LEU A 12 9.97 -5.90 8.39
CA LEU A 12 9.16 -5.26 7.35
C LEU A 12 7.93 -6.16 7.22
N SER A 13 6.92 -5.92 8.06
CA SER A 13 5.59 -6.41 7.76
C SER A 13 5.20 -5.72 6.46
N MET A 14 5.46 -6.38 5.34
CA MET A 14 5.02 -5.92 4.03
C MET A 14 3.54 -6.28 3.97
N PRO A 15 2.61 -5.30 4.00
CA PRO A 15 1.21 -5.58 3.71
C PRO A 15 1.12 -6.30 2.35
N TRP A 16 0.28 -7.32 2.21
CA TRP A 16 0.07 -7.98 0.92
C TRP A 16 -0.39 -6.98 -0.16
N LEU A 17 -1.07 -5.91 0.27
CA LEU A 17 -1.40 -4.74 -0.55
C LEU A 17 -0.21 -4.11 -1.28
N ILE A 18 1.01 -4.16 -0.73
CA ILE A 18 2.21 -3.65 -1.42
C ILE A 18 2.60 -4.58 -2.58
N LEU A 19 2.44 -5.89 -2.41
CA LEU A 19 2.88 -6.89 -3.39
C LEU A 19 2.02 -6.91 -4.64
N ASP A 20 0.71 -6.65 -4.49
CA ASP A 20 -0.25 -6.62 -5.59
C ASP A 20 -0.31 -5.24 -6.28
N HIS A 21 0.44 -4.23 -5.79
CA HIS A 21 0.43 -2.92 -6.40
C HIS A 21 1.18 -2.93 -7.74
N PRO A 22 0.63 -2.36 -8.82
CA PRO A 22 1.24 -2.43 -10.17
C PRO A 22 2.67 -1.88 -10.21
N ASP A 23 2.94 -0.82 -9.46
CA ASP A 23 4.26 -0.18 -9.42
C ASP A 23 5.29 -0.85 -8.50
N PHE A 24 4.91 -1.96 -7.82
CA PHE A 24 5.79 -2.63 -6.86
C PHE A 24 7.08 -3.16 -7.51
N ILE A 25 6.95 -3.89 -8.62
CA ILE A 25 8.10 -4.49 -9.31
C ILE A 25 9.04 -3.39 -9.82
N ALA A 26 8.50 -2.32 -10.41
CA ALA A 26 9.29 -1.18 -10.85
C ALA A 26 10.10 -0.56 -9.70
N THR A 27 9.49 -0.41 -8.53
CA THR A 27 10.15 0.10 -7.32
C THR A 27 11.30 -0.80 -6.85
N ILE A 28 11.13 -2.12 -6.95
CA ILE A 28 12.18 -3.10 -6.62
C ILE A 28 13.36 -2.97 -7.59
N ASP A 29 13.08 -2.93 -8.89
CA ASP A 29 14.10 -2.86 -9.94
C ASP A 29 14.93 -1.57 -9.84
N GLU A 30 14.30 -0.42 -9.56
CA GLU A 30 15.03 0.82 -9.27
C GLU A 30 15.94 0.69 -8.05
N GLY A 31 15.43 0.10 -6.96
CA GLY A 31 16.24 -0.11 -5.74
C GLY A 31 17.39 -1.10 -5.93
N TRP A 32 17.25 -2.06 -6.85
CA TRP A 32 18.21 -3.13 -7.07
C TRP A 32 19.26 -2.82 -8.13
N SER A 33 18.95 -1.94 -9.08
CA SER A 33 19.83 -1.50 -10.18
C SER A 33 20.95 -0.55 -9.75
N LEU A 34 21.03 -0.18 -8.47
CA LEU A 34 22.14 0.59 -7.90
C LEU A 34 23.50 -0.07 -8.19
N ASN A 35 24.38 0.69 -8.86
CA ASN A 35 25.77 0.31 -9.05
C ASN A 35 26.55 0.58 -7.76
N VAL A 36 27.06 -0.48 -7.14
CA VAL A 36 27.79 -0.41 -5.87
C VAL A 36 29.06 -1.24 -6.03
N GLU A 37 30.20 -0.65 -5.73
CA GLU A 37 31.50 -1.32 -5.73
C GLU A 37 31.88 -1.76 -4.31
N GLY A 38 32.64 -2.85 -4.22
CA GLY A 38 33.16 -3.38 -2.95
C GLY A 38 33.09 -4.90 -2.89
N THR A 39 33.17 -5.44 -1.68
CA THR A 39 33.02 -6.89 -1.48
C THR A 39 31.57 -7.32 -1.75
N PRO A 40 31.33 -8.59 -2.14
CA PRO A 40 29.97 -9.08 -2.37
C PRO A 40 29.02 -8.85 -1.19
N GLN A 41 29.51 -9.02 0.05
CA GLN A 41 28.73 -8.76 1.25
C GLN A 41 28.38 -7.28 1.41
N PHE A 42 29.32 -6.38 1.12
CA PHE A 42 29.07 -4.94 1.18
C PHE A 42 28.05 -4.49 0.12
N ILE A 43 28.20 -4.98 -1.12
CA ILE A 43 27.27 -4.71 -2.22
C ILE A 43 25.86 -5.15 -1.83
N LEU A 44 25.70 -6.37 -1.33
CA LEU A 44 24.42 -6.90 -0.89
C LEU A 44 23.79 -6.02 0.21
N CYS A 45 24.55 -5.70 1.26
CA CYS A 45 24.06 -4.86 2.36
C CYS A 45 23.61 -3.47 1.88
N LYS A 46 24.34 -2.86 0.95
CA LYS A 46 23.99 -1.55 0.38
C LYS A 46 22.72 -1.62 -0.47
N LYS A 47 22.60 -2.61 -1.35
CA LYS A 47 21.38 -2.82 -2.16
C LYS A 47 20.15 -3.07 -1.29
N LEU A 48 20.27 -3.92 -0.27
CA LEU A 48 19.19 -4.16 0.69
C LEU A 48 18.78 -2.90 1.47
N LYS A 49 19.75 -2.06 1.86
CA LYS A 49 19.47 -0.80 2.56
C LYS A 49 18.76 0.22 1.65
N ALA A 50 19.17 0.29 0.38
CA ALA A 50 18.51 1.13 -0.61
C ALA A 50 17.07 0.66 -0.87
N LEU A 51 16.91 -0.65 -1.12
CA LEU A 51 15.60 -1.27 -1.31
C LEU A 51 14.67 -1.00 -0.13
N LYS A 52 15.15 -1.16 1.12
CA LYS A 52 14.39 -0.83 2.32
C LYS A 52 13.92 0.64 2.34
N SER A 53 14.74 1.55 1.83
CA SER A 53 14.40 2.97 1.77
C SER A 53 13.35 3.25 0.70
N SER A 54 13.51 2.68 -0.50
CA SER A 54 12.52 2.77 -1.59
C SER A 54 11.17 2.19 -1.17
N LEU A 55 11.15 1.02 -0.54
CA LEU A 55 9.92 0.40 -0.03
C LEU A 55 9.24 1.22 1.07
N LYS A 56 10.02 1.91 1.92
CA LYS A 56 9.46 2.82 2.91
C LYS A 56 8.82 4.05 2.27
N ALA A 57 9.48 4.63 1.25
CA ALA A 57 8.94 5.75 0.50
C ALA A 57 7.68 5.36 -0.27
N PHE A 58 7.70 4.21 -0.94
CA PHE A 58 6.56 3.61 -1.61
C PHE A 58 5.37 3.41 -0.65
N ASN A 59 5.62 2.79 0.50
CA ASN A 59 4.57 2.59 1.50
C ASN A 59 4.00 3.93 1.99
N SER A 60 4.84 4.94 2.19
CA SER A 60 4.38 6.28 2.54
C SER A 60 3.55 6.90 1.41
N LEU A 61 3.97 6.79 0.16
CA LEU A 61 3.25 7.39 -0.96
C LEU A 61 1.84 6.79 -1.13
N HIS A 62 1.74 5.46 -1.11
CA HIS A 62 0.48 4.78 -1.43
C HIS A 62 -0.42 4.55 -0.21
N TYR A 63 0.16 4.42 0.98
CA TYR A 63 -0.56 3.99 2.19
C TYR A 63 -0.44 4.97 3.37
N SER A 64 0.23 6.11 3.21
CA SER A 64 0.08 7.19 4.20
C SER A 64 -1.35 7.70 4.23
N HIS A 65 -1.77 8.16 5.40
CA HIS A 65 -3.10 8.71 5.63
C HIS A 65 -4.25 7.78 5.19
N ILE A 66 -4.03 6.46 5.19
CA ILE A 66 -5.02 5.47 4.73
C ILE A 66 -6.37 5.64 5.44
N LEU A 67 -6.33 5.96 6.74
CA LEU A 67 -7.53 6.21 7.53
C LEU A 67 -8.35 7.41 7.06
N VAL A 68 -7.66 8.48 6.67
CA VAL A 68 -8.31 9.70 6.16
C VAL A 68 -8.90 9.42 4.79
N ARG A 69 -8.14 8.78 3.91
CA ARG A 69 -8.56 8.44 2.55
C ARG A 69 -9.74 7.46 2.51
N ALA A 70 -9.77 6.49 3.42
CA ALA A 70 -10.89 5.57 3.57
C ALA A 70 -12.16 6.32 3.99
N LYS A 71 -12.07 7.17 5.02
CA LYS A 71 -13.18 8.01 5.46
C LYS A 71 -13.70 8.94 4.35
N GLU A 72 -12.80 9.56 3.59
CA GLU A 72 -13.17 10.41 2.44
C GLU A 72 -13.86 9.61 1.33
N ALA A 73 -13.41 8.38 1.06
CA ALA A 73 -14.03 7.51 0.07
C ALA A 73 -15.43 7.04 0.52
N ASP A 74 -15.63 6.76 1.80
CA ASP A 74 -16.94 6.42 2.36
C ASP A 74 -17.93 7.59 2.24
N LEU A 75 -17.49 8.81 2.55
CA LEU A 75 -18.32 10.01 2.38
C LEU A 75 -18.68 10.24 0.91
N ALA A 76 -17.70 10.13 0.00
CA ALA A 76 -17.95 10.25 -1.43
C ALA A 76 -18.91 9.18 -1.96
N LEU A 77 -18.85 7.96 -1.43
CA LEU A 77 -19.79 6.89 -1.76
C LEU A 77 -21.20 7.21 -1.28
N GLN A 78 -21.37 7.74 -0.06
CA GLN A 78 -22.68 8.14 0.48
C GLN A 78 -23.30 9.25 -0.37
N ASP A 79 -22.52 10.28 -0.72
CA ASP A 79 -23.00 11.37 -1.58
C ASP A 79 -23.41 10.87 -2.98
N ALA A 80 -22.63 9.95 -3.57
CA ALA A 80 -22.95 9.34 -4.85
C ALA A 80 -24.23 8.47 -4.78
N GLN A 81 -24.45 7.76 -3.67
CA GLN A 81 -25.67 6.98 -3.43
C GLN A 81 -26.91 7.88 -3.34
N LEU A 82 -26.83 9.00 -2.61
CA LEU A 82 -27.93 9.96 -2.52
C LEU A 82 -28.27 10.60 -3.88
N HIS A 83 -27.25 10.94 -4.66
CA HIS A 83 -27.44 11.46 -6.01
C HIS A 83 -28.06 10.42 -6.94
N PHE A 84 -27.65 9.16 -6.82
CA PHE A 84 -28.21 8.04 -7.57
C PHE A 84 -29.69 7.80 -7.26
N GLU A 85 -30.08 7.83 -5.98
CA GLU A 85 -31.49 7.71 -5.56
C GLU A 85 -32.37 8.81 -6.16
N SER A 86 -31.80 9.99 -6.38
CA SER A 86 -32.49 11.13 -6.96
C SER A 86 -32.56 11.08 -8.50
N ASN A 87 -31.66 10.35 -9.18
CA ASN A 87 -31.61 10.26 -10.64
C ASN A 87 -31.05 8.91 -11.14
N PRO A 88 -31.87 7.82 -11.13
CA PRO A 88 -31.39 6.46 -11.39
C PRO A 88 -31.10 6.15 -12.88
N GLY A 89 -31.46 7.04 -13.81
CA GLY A 89 -31.33 6.83 -15.25
C GLY A 89 -29.99 7.24 -15.87
N ASP A 90 -29.08 7.81 -15.09
CA ASP A 90 -27.80 8.33 -15.59
C ASP A 90 -26.70 7.27 -15.52
N ALA A 91 -26.28 6.76 -16.69
CA ALA A 91 -25.22 5.77 -16.81
C ALA A 91 -23.87 6.25 -16.25
N ALA A 92 -23.57 7.56 -16.29
CA ALA A 92 -22.33 8.09 -15.74
C ALA A 92 -22.30 8.00 -14.20
N VAL A 93 -23.48 8.11 -13.55
CA VAL A 93 -23.62 7.95 -12.10
C VAL A 93 -23.39 6.48 -11.70
N TRP A 94 -23.85 5.53 -12.52
CA TRP A 94 -23.63 4.09 -12.29
C TRP A 94 -22.13 3.72 -12.34
N ASP A 95 -21.41 4.17 -13.36
CA ASP A 95 -19.97 3.89 -13.49
C ASP A 95 -19.16 4.52 -12.35
N SER A 96 -19.48 5.77 -12.01
CA SER A 96 -18.87 6.47 -10.87
C SER A 96 -19.11 5.74 -9.55
N LEU A 97 -20.35 5.28 -9.31
CA LEU A 97 -20.72 4.53 -8.10
C LEU A 97 -19.99 3.19 -8.02
N GLY A 98 -19.88 2.47 -9.14
CA GLY A 98 -19.12 1.21 -9.23
C GLY A 98 -17.64 1.41 -8.87
N ASN A 99 -17.01 2.44 -9.44
CA ASN A 99 -15.62 2.79 -9.14
C ASN A 99 -15.42 3.18 -7.67
N LEU A 100 -16.32 3.98 -7.09
CA LEU A 100 -16.28 4.37 -5.68
C LEU A 100 -16.44 3.16 -4.75
N ARG A 101 -17.34 2.23 -5.06
CA ARG A 101 -17.50 0.99 -4.28
C ARG A 101 -16.22 0.16 -4.27
N ASN A 102 -15.61 -0.04 -5.44
CA ASN A 102 -14.33 -0.77 -5.54
C ASN A 102 -13.23 -0.07 -4.73
N LYS A 103 -13.16 1.26 -4.80
CA LYS A 103 -12.22 2.08 -4.04
C LYS A 103 -12.43 1.95 -2.52
N VAL A 104 -13.66 2.02 -2.04
CA VAL A 104 -14.00 1.84 -0.62
C VAL A 104 -13.60 0.45 -0.13
N VAL A 105 -13.92 -0.61 -0.88
CA VAL A 105 -13.54 -1.99 -0.52
C VAL A 105 -12.03 -2.12 -0.39
N PHE A 106 -11.28 -1.63 -1.38
CA PHE A 106 -9.82 -1.63 -1.35
C PHE A 106 -9.25 -0.87 -0.15
N LEU A 107 -9.75 0.33 0.13
CA LEU A 107 -9.27 1.16 1.24
C LEU A 107 -9.62 0.55 2.60
N ALA A 108 -10.81 -0.03 2.76
CA ALA A 108 -11.20 -0.72 4.00
C ALA A 108 -10.31 -1.95 4.27
N GLU A 109 -9.92 -2.67 3.21
CA GLU A 109 -8.95 -3.75 3.34
C GLU A 109 -7.59 -3.20 3.80
N ALA A 110 -7.09 -2.16 3.16
CA ALA A 110 -5.83 -1.49 3.52
C ALA A 110 -5.83 -0.96 4.97
N GLU A 111 -6.92 -0.36 5.44
CA GLU A 111 -7.08 0.05 6.83
C GLU A 111 -6.98 -1.14 7.79
N ARG A 112 -7.69 -2.24 7.48
CA ARG A 112 -7.70 -3.45 8.32
C ARG A 112 -6.28 -3.98 8.54
N HIS A 113 -5.45 -3.99 7.50
CA HIS A 113 -4.06 -4.38 7.62
C HIS A 113 -3.24 -3.41 8.46
N PHE A 114 -3.42 -2.11 8.24
CA PHE A 114 -2.73 -1.08 9.00
C PHE A 114 -2.97 -1.27 10.51
N TYR A 115 -4.20 -1.59 10.91
CA TYR A 115 -4.53 -1.92 12.30
C TYR A 115 -3.87 -3.20 12.80
N TYR A 116 -3.86 -4.28 12.00
CA TYR A 116 -3.18 -5.53 12.39
C TYR A 116 -1.68 -5.34 12.61
N GLN A 117 -1.01 -4.56 11.75
CA GLN A 117 0.41 -4.24 11.94
C GLN A 117 0.66 -3.51 13.25
N LYS A 118 -0.13 -2.47 13.54
CA LYS A 118 0.02 -1.73 14.79
C LYS A 118 -0.24 -2.60 16.03
N LYS A 119 -1.22 -3.49 16.00
CA LYS A 119 -1.53 -4.39 17.13
C LYS A 119 -0.36 -5.32 17.48
N ILE A 120 0.41 -5.79 16.50
CA ILE A 120 1.63 -6.60 16.71
C ILE A 120 2.72 -5.79 17.43
N HIS A 121 2.80 -4.48 17.18
CA HIS A 121 3.79 -3.60 17.83
C HIS A 121 3.44 -3.27 19.29
N PHE A 122 2.17 -3.32 19.70
CA PHE A 122 1.74 -3.02 21.07
C PHE A 122 1.72 -4.24 22.01
N LEU A 123 2.01 -5.44 21.50
CA LEU A 123 2.02 -6.69 22.27
C LEU A 123 3.46 -7.18 22.60
N LYS A 124 4.45 -6.29 22.49
CA LYS A 124 5.85 -6.52 22.88
C LYS A 124 6.24 -5.57 23.99
#